data_AF-A0A291QA34-F1
#
_entry.id   AF-A0A291QA34-F1
#
_cell.length_a   1.000
_cell.length_b   1.000
_cell.length_c   1.000
_cell.angle_alpha   90.00
_cell.angle_beta   90.00
_cell.angle_gamma   90.00
#
_symmetry.space_group_name_H-M   'P 1'
#
loop_
_entity.id
_entity.type
_entity.pdbx_description
1 polymer ?
#
loop_
_entity_poly.entity_id
_entity_poly.type
_entity_poly.pdbx_seq_one_letter_code
_entity_poly.pdbx_strand_id
1 'polypeptide(L)'
;MSSSGASSSPHGFVTVRGRGYRPEQVEAFAAGLSRERDGAWERAARLTVLAKDMEVQAEHLRDVVSRLAPQTYETLGERARQILALAETEAAALHAVADADAQRMTDEAEADARAAADAARGYADRVGAAVDEWAERRLLADRATADEERVGARRDVKEWRGEALAVLREMRQRTEGILADQEKEHAERWEAAERQIAERESAEQAREAELVAAAQARLGEAERALAEAAESARHGQEDAEARGAEVIAEATLREERIARETERVLREHGEEWDEVRAHMDHVRSSLAALTGRAPVEDTP
;
A
#
# COMPACT_ATOMS: atom_id res chain seq x y z
N MET A 1 -39.38 9.67 -22.13
CA MET A 1 -39.28 8.25 -22.51
C MET A 1 -40.68 7.66 -22.45
N SER A 2 -41.30 7.45 -23.61
CA SER A 2 -42.66 6.91 -23.71
C SER A 2 -42.64 5.43 -23.35
N SER A 3 -43.29 5.05 -22.25
CA SER A 3 -43.61 3.64 -22.01
C SER A 3 -44.72 3.27 -22.99
N SER A 4 -44.37 2.59 -24.08
CA SER A 4 -45.34 1.88 -24.91
C SER A 4 -46.10 0.91 -24.00
N GLY A 5 -47.36 1.23 -23.72
CA GLY A 5 -48.28 0.30 -23.09
C GLY A 5 -48.32 -0.95 -23.96
N ALA A 6 -48.00 -2.09 -23.36
CA ALA A 6 -48.27 -3.37 -23.98
C ALA A 6 -49.76 -3.38 -24.31
N SER A 7 -50.11 -3.40 -25.59
CA SER A 7 -51.46 -3.73 -26.04
C SER A 7 -51.77 -5.10 -25.47
N SER A 8 -52.53 -5.15 -24.38
CA SER A 8 -52.95 -6.40 -23.78
C SER A 8 -53.89 -7.06 -24.78
N SER A 9 -53.51 -8.23 -25.28
CA SER A 9 -54.39 -9.02 -26.13
C SER A 9 -55.75 -9.19 -25.43
N PRO A 10 -56.88 -9.16 -26.15
CA PRO A 10 -58.21 -9.45 -25.59
C PRO A 10 -58.28 -10.82 -24.89
N HIS A 11 -57.34 -11.70 -25.21
CA HIS A 11 -57.19 -13.05 -24.66
C HIS A 11 -56.12 -13.16 -23.56
N GLY A 12 -55.59 -12.03 -23.08
CA GLY A 12 -54.65 -11.98 -21.95
C GLY A 12 -53.20 -12.39 -22.28
N PHE A 13 -52.86 -12.56 -23.56
CA PHE A 13 -51.48 -12.82 -23.97
C PHE A 13 -50.59 -11.60 -23.73
N VAL A 14 -49.40 -11.83 -23.15
CA VAL A 14 -48.40 -10.80 -22.86
C VAL A 14 -47.24 -10.93 -23.85
N THR A 15 -46.78 -9.81 -24.40
CA THR A 15 -45.60 -9.78 -25.26
C THR A 15 -44.35 -9.68 -24.40
N VAL A 16 -43.44 -10.63 -24.60
CA VAL A 16 -42.10 -10.64 -23.97
C VAL A 16 -41.05 -10.23 -24.99
N ARG A 17 -40.03 -9.50 -24.52
CA ARG A 17 -38.92 -9.04 -25.36
C ARG A 17 -38.02 -10.23 -25.68
N GLY A 18 -38.09 -10.75 -26.91
CA GLY A 18 -37.30 -11.90 -27.33
C GLY A 18 -37.94 -12.70 -28.48
N ARG A 19 -37.64 -14.00 -28.56
CA ARG A 19 -38.32 -14.94 -29.46
C ARG A 19 -39.67 -15.34 -28.86
N GLY A 20 -40.75 -14.94 -29.52
CA GLY A 20 -42.11 -15.40 -29.24
C GLY A 20 -42.86 -15.66 -30.53
N TYR A 21 -44.01 -16.33 -30.44
CA TYR A 21 -44.93 -16.43 -31.57
C TYR A 21 -45.37 -15.04 -32.02
N ARG A 22 -45.64 -14.88 -33.31
CA ARG A 22 -46.12 -13.60 -33.84
C ARG A 22 -47.47 -13.29 -33.20
N PRO A 23 -47.62 -12.19 -32.42
CA PRO A 23 -48.84 -11.91 -31.67
C PRO A 23 -50.09 -11.94 -32.55
N GLU A 24 -50.02 -11.35 -33.75
CA GLU A 24 -51.15 -11.34 -34.68
C GLU A 24 -51.58 -12.73 -35.16
N GLN A 25 -50.65 -13.69 -35.28
CA GLN A 25 -51.00 -15.06 -35.65
C GLN A 25 -51.71 -15.78 -34.50
N VAL A 26 -51.24 -15.57 -33.27
CA VAL A 26 -51.86 -16.14 -32.06
C VAL A 26 -53.24 -15.55 -31.84
N GLU A 27 -53.40 -14.25 -32.01
CA GLU A 27 -54.68 -13.55 -31.89
C GLU A 27 -55.69 -13.99 -32.95
N ALA A 28 -55.26 -14.07 -34.23
CA ALA A 28 -56.13 -14.55 -35.30
C ALA A 28 -56.61 -15.99 -35.03
N PHE A 29 -55.71 -16.85 -34.53
CA PHE A 29 -56.04 -18.23 -34.20
C PHE A 29 -56.99 -18.32 -32.99
N ALA A 30 -56.72 -17.59 -31.91
CA ALA A 30 -57.56 -17.55 -30.71
C ALA A 30 -58.96 -16.98 -31.01
N ALA A 31 -59.04 -15.96 -31.87
CA ALA A 31 -60.31 -15.40 -32.33
C ALA A 31 -61.08 -16.40 -33.21
N GLY A 32 -60.38 -17.20 -34.03
CA GLY A 32 -60.97 -18.31 -34.79
C GLY A 32 -61.63 -19.34 -33.88
N LEU A 33 -60.88 -19.86 -32.91
CA LEU A 33 -61.39 -20.82 -31.92
C LEU A 33 -62.55 -20.27 -31.10
N SER A 34 -62.48 -18.99 -30.70
CA SER A 34 -63.55 -18.34 -29.95
C SER A 34 -64.84 -18.27 -30.77
N ARG A 35 -64.76 -17.91 -32.05
CA ARG A 35 -65.93 -17.90 -32.95
C ARG A 35 -66.50 -19.30 -33.17
N GLU A 36 -65.65 -20.30 -33.35
CA GLU A 36 -66.10 -21.69 -33.50
C GLU A 36 -66.81 -22.20 -32.24
N ARG A 37 -66.25 -21.92 -31.06
CA ARG A 37 -66.88 -22.20 -29.77
C ARG A 37 -68.24 -21.52 -29.69
N ASP A 38 -68.28 -20.21 -29.88
CA ASP A 38 -69.51 -19.42 -29.72
C ASP A 38 -70.60 -19.88 -30.71
N GLY A 39 -70.22 -20.19 -31.96
CA GLY A 39 -71.12 -20.76 -32.95
C GLY A 39 -71.58 -22.19 -32.62
N ALA A 40 -70.77 -23.01 -31.95
CA ALA A 40 -71.18 -24.31 -31.43
C ALA A 40 -72.18 -24.15 -30.27
N TRP A 41 -71.92 -23.23 -29.35
CA TRP A 41 -72.81 -22.91 -28.22
C TRP A 41 -74.16 -22.37 -28.69
N GLU A 42 -74.17 -21.47 -29.68
CA GLU A 42 -75.42 -20.97 -30.25
C GLU A 42 -76.23 -22.08 -30.90
N ARG A 43 -75.60 -22.97 -31.67
CA ARG A 43 -76.27 -24.13 -32.26
C ARG A 43 -76.84 -25.06 -31.19
N ALA A 44 -76.08 -25.35 -30.13
CA ALA A 44 -76.55 -26.16 -29.02
C ALA A 44 -77.77 -25.52 -28.34
N ALA A 45 -77.75 -24.21 -28.10
CA ALA A 45 -78.88 -23.47 -27.55
C ALA A 45 -80.12 -23.54 -28.45
N ARG A 46 -79.97 -23.33 -29.76
CA ARG A 46 -81.07 -23.43 -30.74
C ARG A 46 -81.68 -24.83 -30.79
N LEU A 47 -80.84 -25.87 -30.81
CA LEU A 47 -81.30 -27.26 -30.79
C LEU A 47 -82.00 -27.60 -29.49
N THR A 48 -81.54 -27.07 -28.36
CA THR A 48 -82.19 -27.26 -27.05
C THR A 48 -83.58 -26.64 -27.01
N VAL A 49 -83.75 -25.44 -27.59
CA VAL A 49 -85.07 -24.80 -27.71
C VAL A 49 -85.99 -25.61 -28.61
N LEU A 50 -85.50 -26.01 -29.79
CA LEU A 50 -86.28 -26.83 -30.73
C LEU A 50 -86.73 -28.15 -30.10
N ALA A 51 -85.85 -28.83 -29.35
CA ALA A 51 -86.20 -30.06 -28.65
C ALA A 51 -87.33 -29.84 -27.64
N LYS A 52 -87.28 -28.75 -26.86
CA LYS A 52 -88.34 -28.38 -25.92
C LYS A 52 -89.66 -28.05 -26.63
N ASP A 53 -89.62 -27.30 -27.72
CA ASP A 53 -90.82 -26.97 -28.50
C ASP A 53 -91.46 -28.25 -29.07
N MET A 54 -90.66 -29.19 -29.57
CA MET A 54 -91.13 -30.49 -30.04
C MET A 54 -91.73 -31.34 -28.91
N GLU A 55 -91.15 -31.30 -27.71
CA GLU A 55 -91.68 -31.98 -26.54
C GLU A 55 -93.07 -31.45 -26.14
N VAL A 56 -93.22 -30.13 -26.10
CA VAL A 56 -94.52 -29.46 -25.83
C VAL A 56 -95.56 -29.81 -26.90
N GLN A 57 -95.18 -29.80 -28.18
CA GLN A 57 -96.08 -30.20 -29.27
C GLN A 57 -96.49 -31.66 -29.14
N ALA A 58 -95.57 -32.56 -28.80
CA ALA A 58 -95.86 -33.96 -28.59
C ALA A 58 -96.81 -34.17 -27.40
N GLU A 59 -96.61 -33.46 -26.28
CA GLU A 59 -97.53 -33.47 -25.14
C GLU A 59 -98.93 -32.99 -25.51
N HIS A 60 -99.02 -31.89 -26.27
CA HIS A 60 -100.31 -31.38 -26.74
C HIS A 60 -101.04 -32.41 -27.62
N LEU A 61 -100.33 -33.04 -28.55
CA LEU A 61 -100.91 -34.10 -29.38
C LEU A 61 -101.37 -35.30 -28.55
N ARG A 62 -100.59 -35.71 -27.54
CA ARG A 62 -100.98 -36.78 -26.61
C ARG A 62 -102.24 -36.42 -25.82
N ASP A 63 -102.36 -35.19 -25.31
CA ASP A 63 -103.55 -34.71 -24.61
C ASP A 63 -104.78 -34.70 -25.54
N VAL A 64 -104.65 -34.19 -26.76
CA VAL A 64 -105.73 -34.21 -27.77
C VAL A 64 -106.19 -35.66 -28.05
N VAL A 65 -105.25 -36.58 -28.23
CA VAL A 65 -105.56 -38.01 -28.45
C VAL A 65 -106.23 -38.63 -27.22
N SER A 66 -105.78 -38.31 -26.00
CA SER A 66 -106.33 -38.85 -24.75
C SER A 66 -107.80 -38.48 -24.51
N ARG A 67 -108.26 -37.36 -25.08
CA ARG A 67 -109.64 -36.88 -24.98
C ARG A 67 -110.58 -37.52 -26.01
N LEU A 68 -110.05 -38.24 -26.99
CA LEU A 68 -110.85 -39.02 -27.93
C LEU A 68 -111.32 -40.31 -27.24
N ALA A 69 -112.61 -40.64 -27.36
CA ALA A 69 -113.11 -41.92 -26.87
C ALA A 69 -112.39 -43.08 -27.62
N PRO A 70 -112.07 -44.20 -26.95
CA PRO A 70 -111.46 -45.36 -27.60
C PRO A 70 -112.32 -45.81 -28.79
N GLN A 71 -111.77 -45.69 -30.00
CA GLN A 71 -112.50 -46.03 -31.22
C GLN A 71 -112.38 -47.53 -31.45
N THR A 72 -113.34 -48.32 -30.93
CA THR A 72 -113.32 -49.78 -31.04
C THR A 72 -113.85 -50.29 -32.40
N TYR A 73 -114.46 -49.40 -33.20
CA TYR A 73 -115.05 -49.67 -34.52
C TYR A 73 -115.96 -50.92 -34.57
N GLU A 74 -116.53 -51.34 -33.43
CA GLU A 74 -117.36 -52.55 -33.33
C GLU A 74 -118.61 -52.50 -34.22
N THR A 75 -119.14 -51.30 -34.45
CA THR A 75 -120.31 -51.02 -35.28
C THR A 75 -120.05 -51.16 -36.79
N LEU A 76 -118.78 -51.23 -37.22
CA LEU A 76 -118.38 -51.35 -38.63
C LEU A 76 -118.05 -52.79 -39.06
N GLY A 77 -118.16 -53.76 -38.14
CA GLY A 77 -117.99 -55.19 -38.39
C GLY A 77 -116.57 -55.73 -38.17
N GLU A 78 -116.43 -57.06 -38.24
CA GLU A 78 -115.20 -57.80 -37.89
C GLU A 78 -113.96 -57.34 -38.68
N ARG A 79 -114.12 -57.01 -39.96
CA ARG A 79 -113.01 -56.54 -40.81
C ARG A 79 -112.42 -55.22 -40.32
N ALA A 80 -113.25 -54.31 -39.77
CA ALA A 80 -112.78 -53.03 -39.24
C ALA A 80 -111.96 -53.22 -37.95
N ARG A 81 -112.37 -54.16 -37.08
CA ARG A 81 -111.59 -54.53 -35.88
C ARG A 81 -110.23 -55.12 -36.21
N GLN A 82 -110.15 -55.99 -37.23
CA GLN A 82 -108.89 -56.58 -37.68
C GLN A 82 -107.92 -55.52 -38.25
N ILE A 83 -108.46 -54.54 -38.99
CA ILE A 83 -107.66 -53.41 -39.51
C ILE A 83 -107.15 -52.55 -38.35
N LEU A 84 -107.99 -52.26 -37.34
CA LEU A 84 -107.56 -51.52 -36.16
C LEU A 84 -106.44 -52.25 -35.40
N ALA A 85 -106.62 -53.54 -35.12
CA ALA A 85 -105.61 -54.33 -34.40
C ALA A 85 -104.27 -54.41 -35.17
N LEU A 86 -104.33 -54.50 -36.50
CA LEU A 86 -103.14 -54.44 -37.34
C LEU A 86 -102.47 -53.06 -37.28
N ALA A 87 -103.26 -51.98 -37.33
CA ALA A 87 -102.74 -50.62 -37.23
C ALA A 87 -102.11 -50.32 -35.86
N GLU A 88 -102.68 -50.81 -34.76
CA GLU A 88 -102.11 -50.69 -33.42
C GLU A 88 -100.80 -51.48 -33.28
N THR A 89 -100.74 -52.68 -33.86
CA THR A 89 -99.52 -53.50 -33.90
C THR A 89 -98.42 -52.80 -34.70
N GLU A 90 -98.76 -52.24 -35.87
CA GLU A 90 -97.83 -51.50 -36.71
C GLU A 90 -97.36 -50.21 -36.02
N ALA A 91 -98.26 -49.47 -35.37
CA ALA A 91 -97.91 -48.27 -34.61
C ALA A 91 -96.95 -48.59 -33.45
N ALA A 92 -97.21 -49.67 -32.70
CA ALA A 92 -96.31 -50.12 -31.64
C ALA A 92 -94.93 -50.54 -32.18
N ALA A 93 -94.88 -51.23 -33.33
CA ALA A 93 -93.64 -51.57 -34.00
C ALA A 93 -92.86 -50.33 -34.44
N LEU A 94 -93.53 -49.36 -35.06
CA LEU A 94 -92.92 -48.09 -35.48
C LEU A 94 -92.40 -47.28 -34.30
N HIS A 95 -93.13 -47.23 -33.18
CA HIS A 95 -92.64 -46.59 -31.96
C HIS A 95 -91.39 -47.28 -31.41
N ALA A 96 -91.38 -48.61 -31.34
CA ALA A 96 -90.21 -49.34 -30.87
C ALA A 96 -88.98 -49.12 -31.78
N VAL A 97 -89.16 -49.04 -33.10
CA VAL A 97 -88.08 -48.69 -34.03
C VAL A 97 -87.62 -47.24 -33.82
N ALA A 98 -88.53 -46.29 -33.68
CA ALA A 98 -88.20 -44.88 -33.47
C ALA A 98 -87.43 -44.66 -32.16
N ASP A 99 -87.83 -45.32 -31.06
CA ASP A 99 -87.12 -45.24 -29.78
C ASP A 99 -85.73 -45.86 -29.86
N ALA A 100 -85.59 -47.01 -30.54
CA ALA A 100 -84.29 -47.65 -30.75
C ALA A 100 -83.36 -46.80 -31.63
N ASP A 101 -83.91 -46.15 -32.66
CA ASP A 101 -83.16 -45.25 -33.53
C ASP A 101 -82.73 -43.97 -32.79
N ALA A 102 -83.61 -43.38 -31.98
CA ALA A 102 -83.30 -42.23 -31.14
C ALA A 102 -82.19 -42.56 -30.14
N GLN A 103 -82.29 -43.71 -29.45
CA GLN A 103 -81.26 -44.16 -28.51
C GLN A 103 -79.92 -44.35 -29.22
N ARG A 104 -79.91 -45.00 -30.40
CA ARG A 104 -78.68 -45.19 -31.19
C ARG A 104 -78.05 -43.86 -31.58
N MET A 105 -78.84 -42.89 -32.03
CA MET A 105 -78.33 -41.56 -32.37
C MET A 105 -77.74 -40.83 -31.15
N THR A 106 -78.36 -40.96 -29.98
CA THR A 106 -77.82 -40.40 -28.73
C THR A 106 -76.52 -41.07 -28.34
N ASP A 107 -76.45 -42.39 -28.38
CA ASP A 107 -75.24 -43.16 -28.03
C ASP A 107 -74.07 -42.83 -28.98
N GLU A 108 -74.33 -42.71 -30.28
CA GLU A 108 -73.35 -42.29 -31.29
C GLU A 108 -72.85 -40.86 -31.01
N ALA A 109 -73.76 -39.92 -30.74
CA ALA A 109 -73.39 -38.53 -30.43
C ALA A 109 -72.57 -38.42 -29.12
N GLU A 110 -72.90 -39.21 -28.10
CA GLU A 110 -72.13 -39.27 -26.85
C GLU A 110 -70.73 -39.85 -27.07
N ALA A 111 -70.61 -40.90 -27.89
CA ALA A 111 -69.32 -41.50 -28.23
C ALA A 111 -68.42 -40.51 -28.97
N ASP A 112 -68.97 -39.81 -29.96
CA ASP A 112 -68.26 -38.77 -30.71
C ASP A 112 -67.83 -37.61 -29.81
N ALA A 113 -68.70 -37.17 -28.90
CA ALA A 113 -68.38 -36.10 -27.95
C ALA A 113 -67.25 -36.50 -27.00
N ARG A 114 -67.25 -37.74 -26.48
CA ARG A 114 -66.17 -38.26 -25.64
C ARG A 114 -64.86 -38.36 -26.41
N ALA A 115 -64.89 -38.89 -27.63
CA ALA A 115 -63.71 -39.00 -28.48
C ALA A 115 -63.10 -37.62 -28.80
N ALA A 116 -63.93 -36.62 -29.11
CA ALA A 116 -63.47 -35.25 -29.34
C ALA A 116 -62.86 -34.62 -28.07
N ALA A 117 -63.46 -34.84 -26.90
CA ALA A 117 -62.95 -34.35 -25.62
C ALA A 117 -61.59 -35.00 -25.27
N ASP A 118 -61.44 -36.30 -25.46
CA ASP A 118 -60.19 -37.02 -25.19
C ASP A 118 -59.09 -36.62 -26.18
N ALA A 119 -59.43 -36.42 -27.47
CA ALA A 119 -58.50 -35.92 -28.46
C ALA A 119 -58.01 -34.50 -28.12
N ALA A 120 -58.91 -33.61 -27.69
CA ALA A 120 -58.58 -32.26 -27.27
C ALA A 120 -57.69 -32.26 -26.01
N ARG A 121 -58.00 -33.10 -25.02
CA ARG A 121 -57.18 -33.27 -23.80
C ARG A 121 -55.79 -33.79 -24.14
N GLY A 122 -55.69 -34.85 -24.93
CA GLY A 122 -54.40 -35.40 -25.34
C GLY A 122 -53.57 -34.43 -26.18
N TYR A 123 -54.20 -33.56 -26.97
CA TYR A 123 -53.50 -32.48 -27.66
C TYR A 123 -52.98 -31.41 -26.67
N ALA A 124 -53.82 -30.98 -25.73
CA ALA A 124 -53.42 -30.01 -24.70
C ALA A 124 -52.25 -30.54 -23.85
N ASP A 125 -52.29 -31.81 -23.44
CA ASP A 125 -51.22 -32.45 -22.66
C ASP A 125 -49.91 -32.50 -23.45
N ARG A 126 -49.96 -32.85 -24.75
CA ARG A 126 -48.78 -32.83 -25.63
C ARG A 126 -48.19 -31.44 -25.80
N VAL A 127 -49.03 -30.43 -25.97
CA VAL A 127 -48.58 -29.03 -26.06
C VAL A 127 -47.98 -28.57 -24.74
N GLY A 128 -48.63 -28.88 -23.61
CA GLY A 128 -48.13 -28.58 -22.27
C GLY A 128 -46.75 -29.19 -22.02
N ALA A 129 -46.60 -30.50 -22.25
CA ALA A 129 -45.32 -31.19 -22.09
C ALA A 129 -44.21 -30.60 -22.99
N ALA A 130 -44.53 -30.26 -24.25
CA ALA A 130 -43.56 -29.65 -25.16
C ALA A 130 -43.13 -28.24 -24.71
N VAL A 131 -44.05 -27.46 -24.13
CA VAL A 131 -43.75 -26.14 -23.57
C VAL A 131 -42.89 -26.27 -22.32
N ASP A 132 -43.20 -27.20 -21.42
CA ASP A 132 -42.43 -27.46 -20.21
C ASP A 132 -41.00 -27.89 -20.55
N GLU A 133 -40.83 -28.85 -21.47
CA GLU A 133 -39.50 -29.26 -21.94
C GLU A 133 -38.71 -28.09 -22.55
N TRP A 134 -39.38 -27.25 -23.34
CA TRP A 134 -38.74 -26.07 -23.93
C TRP A 134 -38.32 -25.06 -22.84
N ALA A 135 -39.18 -24.82 -21.86
CA ALA A 135 -38.90 -23.92 -20.74
C ALA A 135 -37.72 -24.42 -19.90
N GLU A 136 -37.68 -25.73 -19.59
CA GLU A 136 -36.57 -26.36 -18.88
C GLU A 136 -35.26 -26.24 -19.66
N ARG A 137 -35.27 -26.58 -20.96
CA ARG A 137 -34.08 -26.42 -21.82
C ARG A 137 -33.61 -24.98 -21.87
N ARG A 138 -34.54 -24.02 -21.94
CA ARG A 138 -34.20 -22.59 -21.97
C ARG A 138 -33.58 -22.14 -20.65
N LEU A 139 -34.15 -22.53 -19.52
CA LEU A 139 -33.61 -22.23 -18.18
C LEU A 139 -32.23 -22.84 -17.97
N LEU A 140 -31.99 -24.07 -18.46
CA LEU A 140 -30.67 -24.69 -18.41
C LEU A 140 -29.65 -23.92 -19.26
N ALA A 141 -30.02 -23.51 -20.47
CA ALA A 141 -29.14 -22.73 -21.34
C ALA A 141 -28.83 -21.34 -20.75
N ASP A 142 -29.83 -20.65 -20.19
CA ASP A 142 -29.65 -19.36 -19.54
C ASP A 142 -28.76 -19.48 -18.29
N ARG A 143 -28.92 -20.55 -17.49
CA ARG A 143 -28.03 -20.85 -16.35
C ARG A 143 -26.60 -21.14 -16.78
N ALA A 144 -26.41 -21.95 -17.82
CA ALA A 144 -25.09 -22.24 -18.37
C ALA A 144 -24.39 -20.97 -18.84
N THR A 145 -25.12 -20.08 -19.53
CA THR A 145 -24.60 -18.79 -20.00
C THR A 145 -24.20 -17.90 -18.81
N ALA A 146 -25.05 -17.81 -17.79
CA ALA A 146 -24.75 -17.03 -16.58
C ALA A 146 -23.53 -17.59 -15.82
N ASP A 147 -23.36 -18.91 -15.77
CA ASP A 147 -22.19 -19.53 -15.15
C ASP A 147 -20.91 -19.30 -15.95
N GLU A 148 -20.96 -19.38 -17.27
CA GLU A 148 -19.84 -19.03 -18.16
C GLU A 148 -19.40 -17.57 -17.96
N GLU A 149 -20.34 -16.63 -17.97
CA GLU A 149 -20.05 -15.21 -17.69
C GLU A 149 -19.43 -15.01 -16.30
N ARG A 150 -19.98 -15.67 -15.27
CA ARG A 150 -19.47 -15.58 -13.90
C ARG A 150 -18.06 -16.16 -13.77
N VAL A 151 -17.78 -17.29 -14.43
CA VAL A 151 -16.45 -17.92 -14.44
C VAL A 151 -15.45 -17.06 -15.21
N GLY A 152 -15.85 -16.52 -16.37
CA GLY A 152 -15.07 -15.56 -17.16
C GLY A 152 -14.67 -14.35 -16.34
N ALA A 153 -15.64 -13.66 -15.73
CA ALA A 153 -15.38 -12.48 -14.90
C ALA A 153 -14.42 -12.78 -13.73
N ARG A 154 -14.55 -13.95 -13.09
CA ARG A 154 -13.63 -14.35 -12.01
C ARG A 154 -12.20 -14.61 -12.51
N ARG A 155 -12.07 -15.19 -13.70
CA ARG A 155 -10.78 -15.40 -14.35
C ARG A 155 -10.12 -14.06 -14.67
N ASP A 156 -10.84 -13.15 -15.30
CA ASP A 156 -10.34 -11.83 -15.67
C ASP A 156 -9.88 -11.03 -14.45
N VAL A 157 -10.68 -11.03 -13.38
CA VAL A 157 -10.29 -10.39 -12.10
C VAL A 157 -9.02 -11.00 -11.52
N LYS A 158 -8.85 -12.32 -11.61
CA LYS A 158 -7.64 -13.00 -11.13
C LYS A 158 -6.42 -12.62 -11.98
N GLU A 159 -6.60 -12.55 -13.30
CA GLU A 159 -5.56 -12.18 -14.26
C GLU A 159 -5.09 -10.74 -14.04
N TRP A 160 -6.01 -9.77 -14.04
CA TRP A 160 -5.70 -8.36 -13.79
C TRP A 160 -5.05 -8.14 -12.42
N ARG A 161 -5.54 -8.82 -11.38
CA ARG A 161 -4.89 -8.78 -10.06
C ARG A 161 -3.48 -9.36 -10.10
N GLY A 162 -3.29 -10.45 -10.84
CA GLY A 162 -1.98 -11.07 -11.06
C GLY A 162 -0.99 -10.12 -11.72
N GLU A 163 -1.41 -9.46 -12.80
CA GLU A 163 -0.63 -8.46 -13.53
C GLU A 163 -0.30 -7.24 -12.66
N ALA A 164 -1.31 -6.66 -11.99
CA ALA A 164 -1.11 -5.51 -11.11
C ALA A 164 -0.13 -5.81 -9.97
N LEU A 165 -0.23 -7.00 -9.36
CA LEU A 165 0.71 -7.43 -8.32
C LEU A 165 2.11 -7.74 -8.88
N ALA A 166 2.22 -8.20 -10.14
CA ALA A 166 3.52 -8.40 -10.78
C ALA A 166 4.23 -7.06 -11.00
N VAL A 167 3.54 -6.05 -11.52
CA VAL A 167 4.08 -4.69 -11.69
C VAL A 167 4.50 -4.11 -10.34
N LEU A 168 3.68 -4.28 -9.29
CA LEU A 168 4.04 -3.79 -7.95
C LEU A 168 5.30 -4.48 -7.39
N ARG A 169 5.45 -5.80 -7.60
CA ARG A 169 6.65 -6.54 -7.19
C ARG A 169 7.89 -6.07 -7.94
N GLU A 170 7.78 -5.86 -9.25
CA GLU A 170 8.87 -5.35 -10.07
C GLU A 170 9.32 -3.95 -9.61
N MET A 171 8.36 -3.05 -9.38
CA MET A 171 8.65 -1.71 -8.89
C MET A 171 9.32 -1.74 -7.52
N ARG A 172 8.84 -2.60 -6.60
CA ARG A 172 9.46 -2.79 -5.29
C ARG A 172 10.90 -3.27 -5.42
N GLN A 173 11.15 -4.30 -6.24
CA GLN A 173 12.50 -4.82 -6.48
C GLN A 173 13.42 -3.74 -7.07
N ARG A 174 12.92 -2.94 -8.02
CA ARG A 174 13.68 -1.84 -8.61
C ARG A 174 14.01 -0.77 -7.57
N THR A 175 13.06 -0.39 -6.73
CA THR A 175 13.30 0.59 -5.66
C THR A 175 14.28 0.06 -4.62
N GLU A 176 14.16 -1.20 -4.22
CA GLU A 176 15.13 -1.85 -3.31
C GLU A 176 16.55 -1.85 -3.92
N GLY A 177 16.67 -2.12 -5.23
CA GLY A 177 17.95 -2.02 -5.94
C GLY A 177 18.53 -0.59 -5.94
N ILE A 178 17.71 0.42 -6.25
CA ILE A 178 18.14 1.83 -6.22
C ILE A 178 18.60 2.24 -4.82
N LEU A 179 17.90 1.81 -3.77
CA LEU A 179 18.28 2.11 -2.39
C LEU A 179 19.61 1.45 -2.01
N ALA A 180 19.80 0.18 -2.39
CA ALA A 180 21.06 -0.53 -2.15
C ALA A 180 22.24 0.12 -2.89
N ASP A 181 22.04 0.57 -4.14
CA ASP A 181 23.05 1.30 -4.90
C ASP A 181 23.39 2.64 -4.24
N GLN A 182 22.40 3.37 -3.71
CA GLN A 182 22.62 4.61 -2.96
C GLN A 182 23.37 4.37 -1.65
N GLU A 183 23.00 3.35 -0.88
CA GLU A 183 23.70 2.98 0.36
C GLU A 183 25.16 2.63 0.08
N LYS A 184 25.42 1.87 -0.99
CA LYS A 184 26.78 1.55 -1.43
C LYS A 184 27.56 2.80 -1.82
N GLU A 185 26.97 3.68 -2.63
CA GLU A 185 27.65 4.92 -3.03
C GLU A 185 27.95 5.80 -1.81
N HIS A 186 27.03 5.90 -0.86
CA HIS A 186 27.27 6.61 0.39
C HIS A 186 28.40 5.98 1.20
N ALA A 187 28.43 4.66 1.36
CA ALA A 187 29.50 3.96 2.04
C ALA A 187 30.87 4.21 1.38
N GLU A 188 30.94 4.12 0.04
CA GLU A 188 32.18 4.42 -0.70
C GLU A 188 32.64 5.87 -0.51
N ARG A 189 31.70 6.84 -0.52
CA ARG A 189 32.02 8.25 -0.23
C ARG A 189 32.50 8.45 1.22
N TRP A 190 31.90 7.75 2.18
CA TRP A 190 32.31 7.78 3.59
C TRP A 190 33.72 7.24 3.77
N GLU A 191 34.02 6.04 3.24
CA GLU A 191 35.36 5.47 3.29
C GLU A 191 36.41 6.36 2.61
N ALA A 192 36.06 7.00 1.49
CA ALA A 192 36.95 7.93 0.81
C ALA A 192 37.24 9.18 1.67
N ALA A 193 36.21 9.72 2.33
CA ALA A 193 36.36 10.85 3.24
C ALA A 193 37.19 10.48 4.47
N GLU A 194 36.96 9.31 5.07
CA GLU A 194 37.75 8.80 6.19
C GLU A 194 39.22 8.62 5.82
N ARG A 195 39.51 8.03 4.66
CA ARG A 195 40.89 7.92 4.14
C ARG A 195 41.55 9.30 3.99
N GLN A 196 40.84 10.26 3.42
CA GLN A 196 41.37 11.62 3.25
C GLN A 196 41.64 12.31 4.61
N ILE A 197 40.77 12.12 5.60
CA ILE A 197 40.97 12.64 6.95
C ILE A 197 42.21 11.99 7.59
N ALA A 198 42.31 10.66 7.55
CA ALA A 198 43.45 9.94 8.11
C ALA A 198 44.78 10.33 7.45
N GLU A 199 44.80 10.52 6.12
CA GLU A 199 45.97 11.01 5.39
C GLU A 199 46.37 12.42 5.87
N ARG A 200 45.41 13.35 6.00
CA ARG A 200 45.68 14.71 6.50
C ARG A 200 46.16 14.70 7.95
N GLU A 201 45.54 13.92 8.81
CA GLU A 201 45.96 13.76 10.20
C GLU A 201 47.39 13.21 10.29
N SER A 202 47.74 12.19 9.49
CA SER A 202 49.09 11.65 9.46
C SER A 202 50.12 12.68 8.97
N ALA A 203 49.76 13.49 7.97
CA ALA A 203 50.63 14.53 7.44
C ALA A 203 50.84 15.67 8.45
N GLU A 204 49.79 16.09 9.16
CA GLU A 204 49.90 17.10 10.22
C GLU A 204 50.67 16.57 11.44
N GLN A 205 50.46 15.32 11.86
CA GLN A 205 51.26 14.68 12.91
C GLN A 205 52.74 14.61 12.54
N ALA A 206 53.07 14.29 11.28
CA ALA A 206 54.44 14.29 10.80
C ALA A 206 55.07 15.70 10.85
N ARG A 207 54.34 16.73 10.40
CA ARG A 207 54.79 18.13 10.48
C ARG A 207 54.99 18.60 11.92
N GLU A 208 54.06 18.26 12.81
CA GLU A 208 54.17 18.57 14.23
C GLU A 208 55.41 17.92 14.83
N ALA A 209 55.64 16.63 14.55
CA ALA A 209 56.84 15.91 15.00
C ALA A 209 58.14 16.55 14.47
N GLU A 210 58.18 16.95 13.20
CA GLU A 210 59.31 17.67 12.61
C GLU A 210 59.57 19.02 13.28
N LEU A 211 58.51 19.82 13.51
CA LEU A 211 58.63 21.12 14.20
C LEU A 211 59.07 20.96 15.64
N VAL A 212 58.55 19.98 16.37
CA VAL A 212 58.95 19.65 17.74
C VAL A 212 60.41 19.22 17.77
N ALA A 213 60.85 18.34 16.86
CA ALA A 213 62.24 17.91 16.77
C ALA A 213 63.18 19.09 16.46
N ALA A 214 62.79 19.98 15.53
CA ALA A 214 63.56 21.18 15.22
C ALA A 214 63.63 22.16 16.41
N ALA A 215 62.53 22.33 17.14
CA ALA A 215 62.50 23.17 18.33
C ALA A 215 63.38 22.60 19.46
N GLN A 216 63.32 21.29 19.69
CA GLN A 216 64.18 20.59 20.66
C GLN A 216 65.66 20.68 20.28
N ALA A 217 65.99 20.54 18.99
CA ALA A 217 67.36 20.70 18.51
C ALA A 217 67.89 22.12 18.76
N ARG A 218 67.09 23.16 18.43
CA ARG A 218 67.44 24.57 18.70
C ARG A 218 67.55 24.87 20.19
N LEU A 219 66.69 24.29 21.02
CA LEU A 219 66.79 24.40 22.47
C LEU A 219 68.10 23.79 22.97
N GLY A 220 68.44 22.57 22.53
CA GLY A 220 69.70 21.91 22.89
C GLY A 220 70.94 22.63 22.36
N GLU A 221 70.86 23.34 21.22
CA GLU A 221 71.91 24.26 20.77
C GLU A 221 72.03 25.49 21.68
N ALA A 222 70.91 26.11 22.05
CA ALA A 222 70.89 27.27 22.94
C ALA A 222 71.38 26.93 24.35
N GLU A 223 71.02 25.77 24.90
CA GLU A 223 71.50 25.27 26.19
C GLU A 223 73.01 25.02 26.17
N ARG A 224 73.55 24.43 25.08
CA ARG A 224 75.00 24.26 24.90
C ARG A 224 75.72 25.60 24.82
N ALA A 225 75.22 26.53 24.00
CA ALA A 225 75.81 27.86 23.87
C ALA A 225 75.76 28.64 25.21
N LEU A 226 74.68 28.49 25.98
CA LEU A 226 74.56 29.06 27.32
C LEU A 226 75.59 28.45 28.28
N ALA A 227 75.76 27.12 28.26
CA ALA A 227 76.75 26.43 29.07
C ALA A 227 78.19 26.86 28.72
N GLU A 228 78.52 26.91 27.43
CA GLU A 228 79.81 27.39 26.92
C GLU A 228 80.07 28.86 27.32
N ALA A 229 79.06 29.73 27.19
CA ALA A 229 79.15 31.13 27.61
C ALA A 229 79.33 31.26 29.14
N ALA A 230 78.64 30.44 29.92
CA ALA A 230 78.77 30.42 31.38
C ALA A 230 80.15 29.90 31.82
N GLU A 231 80.70 28.87 31.16
CA GLU A 231 82.07 28.41 31.40
C GLU A 231 83.10 29.47 30.99
N SER A 232 82.97 30.08 29.81
CA SER A 232 83.85 31.17 29.39
C SER A 232 83.76 32.39 30.32
N ALA A 233 82.58 32.72 30.84
CA ALA A 233 82.41 33.79 31.83
C ALA A 233 83.06 33.43 33.17
N ARG A 234 82.95 32.16 33.62
CA ARG A 234 83.67 31.66 34.79
C ARG A 234 85.18 31.77 34.62
N HIS A 235 85.72 31.25 33.52
CA HIS A 235 87.15 31.34 33.24
C HIS A 235 87.62 32.78 33.10
N GLY A 236 86.86 33.64 32.42
CA GLY A 236 87.18 35.07 32.34
C GLY A 236 87.17 35.77 33.71
N GLN A 237 86.25 35.39 34.60
CA GLN A 237 86.21 35.87 35.98
C GLN A 237 87.40 35.35 36.79
N GLU A 238 87.71 34.05 36.71
CA GLU A 238 88.88 33.43 37.35
C GLU A 238 90.19 34.08 36.88
N ASP A 239 90.34 34.31 35.57
CA ASP A 239 91.49 35.00 34.97
C ASP A 239 91.59 36.45 35.44
N ALA A 240 90.46 37.18 35.49
CA ALA A 240 90.42 38.55 35.98
C ALA A 240 90.78 38.64 37.47
N GLU A 241 90.31 37.70 38.29
CA GLU A 241 90.67 37.57 39.71
C GLU A 241 92.16 37.25 39.87
N ALA A 242 92.71 36.31 39.08
CA ALA A 242 94.13 35.98 39.07
C ALA A 242 94.99 37.17 38.65
N ARG A 243 94.61 37.89 37.58
CA ARG A 243 95.29 39.10 37.11
C ARG A 243 95.21 40.23 38.14
N GLY A 244 94.05 40.38 38.78
CA GLY A 244 93.86 41.32 39.88
C GLY A 244 94.79 41.00 41.07
N ALA A 245 94.90 39.72 41.44
CA ALA A 245 95.82 39.26 42.47
C ALA A 245 97.29 39.47 42.09
N GLU A 246 97.68 39.23 40.83
CA GLU A 246 99.01 39.54 40.30
C GLU A 246 99.33 41.04 40.41
N VAL A 247 98.42 41.91 39.95
CA VAL A 247 98.60 43.37 39.99
C VAL A 247 98.71 43.87 41.43
N ILE A 248 97.89 43.34 42.35
CA ILE A 248 97.98 43.65 43.77
C ILE A 248 99.34 43.18 44.32
N ALA A 249 99.78 41.96 44.01
CA ALA A 249 101.08 41.46 44.46
C ALA A 249 102.26 42.29 43.90
N GLU A 250 102.20 42.70 42.63
CA GLU A 250 103.21 43.58 42.02
C GLU A 250 103.20 44.98 42.66
N ALA A 251 102.01 45.52 42.94
CA ALA A 251 101.84 46.77 43.65
C ALA A 251 102.39 46.69 45.07
N THR A 252 102.13 45.61 45.82
CA THR A 252 102.70 45.37 47.15
C THR A 252 104.22 45.20 47.10
N LEU A 253 104.77 44.47 46.12
CA LEU A 253 106.22 44.38 45.93
C LEU A 253 106.84 45.74 45.59
N ARG A 254 106.14 46.58 44.82
CA ARG A 254 106.59 47.94 44.52
C ARG A 254 106.46 48.85 45.73
N GLU A 255 105.39 48.75 46.50
CA GLU A 255 105.20 49.42 47.79
C GLU A 255 106.31 49.02 48.76
N GLU A 256 106.58 47.73 48.97
CA GLU A 256 107.66 47.25 49.83
C GLU A 256 109.03 47.75 49.38
N ARG A 257 109.29 47.77 48.07
CA ARG A 257 110.54 48.31 47.51
C ARG A 257 110.64 49.82 47.75
N ILE A 258 109.57 50.57 47.51
CA ILE A 258 109.52 51.99 47.82
C ILE A 258 109.71 52.19 49.32
N ALA A 259 109.03 51.44 50.18
CA ALA A 259 109.17 51.51 51.64
C ALA A 259 110.61 51.24 52.08
N ARG A 260 111.27 50.18 51.57
CA ARG A 260 112.70 49.89 51.85
C ARG A 260 113.62 50.98 51.31
N GLU A 261 113.31 51.56 50.16
CA GLU A 261 114.07 52.68 49.59
C GLU A 261 113.85 53.97 50.38
N THR A 262 112.64 54.18 50.92
CA THR A 262 112.30 55.31 51.80
C THR A 262 112.94 55.13 53.17
N GLU A 263 112.95 53.93 53.74
CA GLU A 263 113.70 53.59 54.95
C GLU A 263 115.21 53.77 54.76
N ARG A 264 115.75 53.39 53.59
CA ARG A 264 117.17 53.63 53.27
C ARG A 264 117.47 55.13 53.24
N VAL A 265 116.65 55.92 52.56
CA VAL A 265 116.81 57.39 52.49
C VAL A 265 116.61 58.04 53.86
N LEU A 266 115.65 57.58 54.66
CA LEU A 266 115.44 58.07 56.03
C LEU A 266 116.59 57.70 56.95
N ARG A 267 117.21 56.53 56.77
CA ARG A 267 118.39 56.11 57.52
C ARG A 267 119.64 56.86 57.07
N GLU A 268 119.83 57.10 55.78
CA GLU A 268 120.90 57.96 55.25
C GLU A 268 120.75 59.40 55.75
N HIS A 269 119.54 59.96 55.77
CA HIS A 269 119.29 61.28 56.37
C HIS A 269 119.40 61.28 57.90
N GLY A 270 119.06 60.17 58.57
CA GLY A 270 119.30 60.00 60.01
C GLY A 270 120.79 60.00 60.34
N GLU A 271 121.59 59.30 59.53
CA GLU A 271 123.05 59.25 59.64
C GLU A 271 123.67 60.64 59.35
N GLU A 272 123.16 61.40 58.37
CA GLU A 272 123.57 62.80 58.12
C GLU A 272 123.16 63.76 59.26
N TRP A 273 121.97 63.60 59.84
CA TRP A 273 121.52 64.41 60.98
C TRP A 273 122.30 64.11 62.25
N ASP A 274 122.68 62.86 62.48
CA ASP A 274 123.54 62.46 63.59
C ASP A 274 124.98 62.95 63.39
N GLU A 275 125.51 62.99 62.17
CA GLU A 275 126.80 63.64 61.85
C GLU A 275 126.76 65.15 62.07
N VAL A 276 125.69 65.84 61.65
CA VAL A 276 125.52 67.29 61.88
C VAL A 276 125.34 67.61 63.36
N ARG A 277 124.60 66.77 64.11
CA ARG A 277 124.43 66.91 65.56
C ARG A 277 125.74 66.63 66.31
N ALA A 278 126.51 65.63 65.90
CA ALA A 278 127.86 65.38 66.42
C ALA A 278 128.83 66.53 66.13
N HIS A 279 128.72 67.17 64.96
CA HIS A 279 129.52 68.35 64.61
C HIS A 279 129.11 69.58 65.44
N MET A 280 127.81 69.77 65.68
CA MET A 280 127.29 70.84 66.54
C MET A 280 127.65 70.62 68.02
N ASP A 281 127.64 69.38 68.52
CA ASP A 281 128.08 69.05 69.88
C ASP A 281 129.60 69.19 70.05
N HIS A 282 130.38 68.89 69.01
CA HIS A 282 131.82 69.12 69.00
C HIS A 282 132.17 70.62 68.98
N VAL A 283 131.41 71.45 68.26
CA VAL A 283 131.58 72.91 68.28
C VAL A 283 131.12 73.50 69.61
N ARG A 284 130.02 73.03 70.19
CA ARG A 284 129.54 73.46 71.52
C ARG A 284 130.52 73.10 72.64
N SER A 285 131.08 71.89 72.60
CA SER A 285 132.09 71.41 73.55
C SER A 285 133.43 72.15 73.37
N SER A 286 133.82 72.46 72.12
CA SER A 286 135.06 73.21 71.84
C SER A 286 134.98 74.69 72.21
N LEU A 287 133.80 75.32 72.16
CA LEU A 287 133.60 76.68 72.67
C LEU A 287 133.44 76.71 74.21
N ALA A 288 132.94 75.65 74.83
CA ALA A 288 132.89 75.52 76.29
C ALA A 288 134.27 75.21 76.92
N ALA A 289 135.17 74.55 76.18
CA ALA A 289 136.52 74.19 76.64
C ALA A 289 137.54 75.36 76.59
N LEU A 290 137.15 76.53 76.05
CA LEU A 290 137.92 77.79 76.13
C LEU A 290 137.33 78.78 77.16
N THR A 291 136.83 78.23 78.28
CA THR A 291 137.07 78.72 79.66
C THR A 291 136.74 80.20 79.96
N GLY A 292 135.68 80.53 80.71
CA GLY A 292 134.75 79.66 81.41
C GLY A 292 133.56 80.41 82.05
N ARG A 293 132.36 79.94 81.72
CA ARG A 293 131.14 79.98 82.53
C ARG A 293 130.22 78.86 81.97
N ALA A 294 129.81 77.94 82.83
CA ALA A 294 129.10 76.69 82.49
C ALA A 294 127.70 76.89 81.85
N PRO A 295 127.19 75.92 81.07
CA PRO A 295 125.76 75.76 80.87
C PRO A 295 125.17 74.78 81.89
N VAL A 296 123.97 75.13 82.31
CA VAL A 296 123.03 74.31 83.09
C VAL A 296 122.35 73.34 82.11
N GLU A 297 122.37 72.06 82.45
CA GLU A 297 121.52 71.01 81.87
C GLU A 297 120.06 71.20 82.33
N ASP A 298 119.14 71.04 81.37
CA ASP A 298 117.93 70.19 81.40
C ASP A 298 116.95 70.31 82.58
N THR A 299 115.62 70.26 82.45
CA THR A 299 114.61 69.87 81.44
C THR A 299 113.24 70.04 82.19
N PRO A 300 112.05 69.80 81.60
CA PRO A 300 111.72 69.20 80.30
C PRO A 300 110.90 70.06 79.35
#